data_AF-A0A1D2MYG7-F1
#
_entry.id   AF-A0A1D2MYG7-F1
#
_cell.length_a   1.000
_cell.length_b   1.000
_cell.length_c   1.000
_cell.angle_alpha   90.00
_cell.angle_beta   90.00
_cell.angle_gamma   90.00
#
_symmetry.space_group_name_H-M   'P 1'
#
loop_
_entity.id
_entity.type
_entity.pdbx_description
1 polymer ?
#
loop_
_entity_poly.entity_id
_entity_poly.type
_entity_poly.pdbx_seq_one_letter_code
_entity_poly.pdbx_strand_id
1 'polypeptide(L)'
;MSLSKRPEGVAPPEIFYNDDEARKYTQNSRNIEIQEEMTNRCIELLEIDDDDGETRLVLDIGCGSGLSGECLDERGHVWVGIDISQSMLNVALEREVEGDLVLADMGEGLPFRAGTFDYAISVSALQWLCNKDKAAHNPIQRLSRFFTSLYAVLVNALEN
;
A
#
# COMPACT_ATOMS: atom_id res chain seq x y z
N MET A 1 -19.64 22.38 -11.23
CA MET A 1 -18.53 21.41 -11.13
C MET A 1 -19.12 20.03 -11.24
N SER A 2 -18.78 19.27 -12.28
CA SER A 2 -19.09 17.84 -12.32
C SER A 2 -18.29 17.19 -11.20
N LEU A 3 -18.96 16.70 -10.16
CA LEU A 3 -18.31 15.82 -9.18
C LEU A 3 -17.85 14.59 -9.96
N SER A 4 -16.56 14.49 -10.24
CA SER A 4 -15.99 13.24 -10.72
C SER A 4 -16.36 12.17 -9.69
N LYS A 5 -16.90 11.03 -10.16
CA LYS A 5 -17.12 9.88 -9.28
C LYS A 5 -15.75 9.48 -8.72
N ARG A 6 -15.71 9.23 -7.42
CA ARG A 6 -14.49 8.71 -6.79
C ARG A 6 -14.16 7.34 -7.39
N PRO A 7 -12.87 6.97 -7.54
CA PRO A 7 -12.46 5.70 -8.17
C PRO A 7 -13.23 4.49 -7.64
N GLU A 8 -13.44 4.45 -6.34
CA GLU A 8 -14.07 3.35 -5.63
C GLU A 8 -15.59 3.23 -5.85
N GLY A 9 -16.20 4.25 -6.49
CA GLY A 9 -17.57 4.21 -6.98
C GLY A 9 -17.70 3.88 -8.47
N VAL A 10 -16.59 3.57 -9.15
CA VAL A 10 -16.55 3.28 -10.59
C VAL A 10 -16.40 1.79 -10.85
N ALA A 11 -15.36 1.17 -10.30
CA ALA A 11 -15.04 -0.25 -10.50
C ALA A 11 -14.13 -0.75 -9.36
N PRO A 12 -14.04 -2.08 -9.13
CA PRO A 12 -13.08 -2.66 -8.19
C PRO A 12 -11.63 -2.25 -8.53
N PRO A 13 -10.71 -2.14 -7.57
CA PRO A 13 -9.37 -1.60 -7.78
C PRO A 13 -8.56 -2.36 -8.85
N GLU A 14 -8.68 -3.69 -8.89
CA GLU A 14 -8.02 -4.55 -9.88
C GLU A 14 -8.56 -4.39 -11.30
N ILE A 15 -9.73 -3.76 -11.46
CA ILE A 15 -10.35 -3.45 -12.76
C ILE A 15 -10.18 -1.97 -13.11
N PHE A 16 -10.28 -1.09 -12.11
CA PHE A 16 -10.12 0.35 -12.27
C PHE A 16 -8.70 0.69 -12.73
N TYR A 17 -7.70 0.14 -12.03
CA TYR A 17 -6.29 0.29 -12.40
C TYR A 17 -5.87 -0.82 -13.36
N ASN A 18 -6.41 -0.80 -14.58
CA ASN A 18 -5.91 -1.59 -15.69
C ASN A 18 -4.57 -1.01 -16.23
N ASP A 19 -3.98 -1.67 -17.23
CA ASP A 19 -2.68 -1.30 -17.79
C ASP A 19 -2.58 0.19 -18.20
N ASP A 20 -3.63 0.74 -18.81
CA ASP A 20 -3.65 2.14 -19.26
C ASP A 20 -3.76 3.11 -18.09
N GLU A 21 -4.70 2.87 -17.17
CA GLU A 21 -4.93 3.75 -16.01
C GLU A 21 -3.77 3.69 -15.01
N ALA A 22 -3.15 2.52 -14.81
CA ALA A 22 -1.95 2.37 -13.98
C ALA A 22 -0.78 3.21 -14.51
N ARG A 23 -0.52 3.17 -15.82
CA ARG A 23 0.52 3.99 -16.47
C ARG A 23 0.21 5.48 -16.37
N LYS A 24 -1.03 5.89 -16.68
CA LYS A 24 -1.44 7.30 -16.56
C LYS A 24 -1.32 7.81 -15.14
N TYR A 25 -1.72 7.01 -14.15
CA TYR A 25 -1.63 7.37 -12.76
C TYR A 25 -0.18 7.62 -12.34
N THR A 26 0.72 6.71 -12.73
CA THR A 26 2.14 6.73 -12.35
C THR A 26 2.97 7.74 -13.13
N GLN A 27 2.56 8.13 -14.34
CA GLN A 27 3.25 9.16 -15.14
C GLN A 27 2.76 10.59 -14.85
N ASN A 28 1.69 10.74 -14.08
CA ASN A 28 1.16 12.05 -13.75
C ASN A 28 1.98 12.68 -12.62
N SER A 29 2.79 13.69 -12.96
CA SER A 29 3.68 14.37 -12.00
C SER A 29 2.98 14.89 -10.75
N ARG A 30 1.71 15.31 -10.86
CA ARG A 30 0.93 15.74 -9.69
C ARG A 30 0.58 14.58 -8.77
N ASN A 31 0.26 13.40 -9.33
CA ASN A 31 -0.01 12.22 -8.50
C ASN A 31 1.26 11.78 -7.80
N ILE A 32 2.40 11.75 -8.51
CA ILE A 32 3.71 11.43 -7.95
C ILE A 32 3.99 12.34 -6.75
N GLU A 33 3.96 13.66 -6.95
CA GLU A 33 4.23 14.66 -5.91
C GLU A 33 3.32 14.50 -4.67
N ILE A 34 2.02 14.29 -4.88
CA ILE A 34 1.06 14.10 -3.78
C ILE A 34 1.34 12.79 -3.03
N GLN A 35 1.63 11.70 -3.74
CA GLN A 35 1.90 10.40 -3.12
C GLN A 35 3.22 10.42 -2.33
N GLU A 36 4.26 11.07 -2.85
CA GLU A 36 5.52 11.30 -2.14
C GLU A 36 5.30 12.14 -0.88
N GLU A 37 4.57 13.28 -0.98
CA GLU A 37 4.27 14.14 0.18
C GLU A 37 3.52 13.37 1.28
N MET A 38 2.49 12.61 0.91
CA MET A 38 1.73 11.81 1.86
C MET A 38 2.57 10.70 2.48
N THR A 39 3.42 10.04 1.70
CA THR A 39 4.29 8.96 2.20
C THR A 39 5.31 9.52 3.19
N ASN A 40 5.96 10.62 2.85
CA ASN A 40 6.88 11.32 3.76
C ASN A 40 6.18 11.71 5.07
N ARG A 41 4.93 12.16 5.00
CA ARG A 41 4.14 12.47 6.20
C ARG A 41 3.79 11.22 7.02
N CYS A 42 3.53 10.08 6.38
CA CYS A 42 3.33 8.81 7.07
C CYS A 42 4.59 8.36 7.81
N ILE A 43 5.76 8.46 7.17
CA ILE A 43 7.05 8.12 7.78
C ILE A 43 7.32 9.01 9.00
N GLU A 44 7.09 10.32 8.88
CA GLU A 44 7.21 11.27 10.00
C GLU A 44 6.27 10.89 11.17
N LEU A 45 5.01 10.53 10.87
CA LEU A 45 4.03 10.15 11.89
C LEU A 45 4.33 8.81 12.57
N LEU A 46 5.08 7.93 11.90
CA LEU A 46 5.55 6.67 12.46
C LEU A 46 6.79 6.83 13.32
N GLU A 47 7.40 8.03 13.35
CA GLU A 47 8.64 8.31 14.06
C GLU A 47 9.72 7.28 13.70
N ILE A 48 9.84 6.96 12.40
CA ILE A 48 10.95 6.13 11.92
C ILE A 48 12.19 7.03 11.95
N ASP A 49 13.00 6.86 13.00
CA ASP A 49 14.18 7.67 13.26
C ASP A 49 15.31 7.34 12.28
N ASP A 50 15.48 8.17 11.24
CA ASP A 50 16.63 8.07 10.31
C ASP A 50 17.99 8.28 11.04
N ASP A 51 17.96 8.85 12.25
CA ASP A 51 19.14 9.25 13.04
C ASP A 51 19.76 8.10 13.86
N ASP A 52 19.05 6.98 14.08
CA ASP A 52 19.58 5.83 14.84
C ASP A 52 20.51 4.92 13.98
N GLY A 53 20.43 5.05 12.65
CA GLY A 53 21.19 4.27 11.68
C GLY A 53 20.68 2.83 11.47
N GLU A 54 19.50 2.50 11.99
CA GLU A 54 18.90 1.18 11.91
C GLU A 54 18.01 1.04 10.66
N THR A 55 18.24 -0.03 9.89
CA THR A 55 17.36 -0.40 8.78
C THR A 55 16.11 -1.09 9.30
N ARG A 56 14.93 -0.58 8.95
CA ARG A 56 13.64 -1.18 9.29
C ARG A 56 13.06 -1.96 8.12
N LEU A 57 12.31 -3.01 8.42
CA LEU A 57 11.52 -3.77 7.45
C LEU A 57 10.06 -3.30 7.49
N VAL A 58 9.63 -2.64 6.42
CA VAL A 58 8.32 -1.96 6.32
C VAL A 58 7.38 -2.68 5.35
N LEU A 59 6.13 -2.85 5.74
CA LEU A 59 5.07 -3.34 4.86
C LEU A 59 4.33 -2.17 4.20
N ASP A 60 4.35 -2.09 2.86
CA ASP A 60 3.56 -1.12 2.10
C ASP A 60 2.26 -1.74 1.56
N ILE A 61 1.13 -1.30 2.11
CA ILE A 61 -0.19 -1.90 1.88
C ILE A 61 -0.96 -1.09 0.84
N GLY A 62 -1.20 -1.70 -0.32
CA GLY A 62 -1.71 -0.99 -1.49
C GLY A 62 -0.60 -0.20 -2.18
N CYS A 63 0.57 -0.83 -2.33
CA CYS A 63 1.81 -0.21 -2.81
C CYS A 63 1.71 0.30 -4.27
N GLY A 64 0.70 -0.14 -5.03
CA GLY A 64 0.47 0.30 -6.39
C GLY A 64 1.71 0.10 -7.27
N SER A 65 2.16 1.19 -7.88
CA SER A 65 3.34 1.22 -8.74
C SER A 65 4.66 1.45 -7.98
N GLY A 66 4.66 1.37 -6.65
CA GLY A 66 5.84 1.47 -5.79
C GLY A 66 6.27 2.89 -5.42
N LEU A 67 5.44 3.92 -5.69
CA LEU A 67 5.77 5.32 -5.34
C LEU A 67 6.06 5.52 -3.84
N SER A 68 5.27 4.89 -2.98
CA SER A 68 5.49 4.94 -1.52
C SER A 68 6.71 4.13 -1.08
N GLY A 69 6.98 3.01 -1.76
CA GLY A 69 8.15 2.17 -1.52
C GLY A 69 9.47 2.90 -1.81
N GLU A 70 9.55 3.67 -2.88
CA GLU A 70 10.75 4.47 -3.21
C GLU A 70 11.11 5.45 -2.09
N CYS A 71 10.12 6.06 -1.43
CA CYS A 71 10.38 6.95 -0.29
C CYS A 71 11.00 6.22 0.91
N LEU A 72 10.75 4.93 1.05
CA LEU A 72 11.36 4.07 2.08
C LEU A 72 12.78 3.67 1.67
N ASP A 73 12.99 3.34 0.38
CA ASP A 73 14.31 3.03 -0.18
C ASP A 73 15.28 4.21 -0.05
N GLU A 74 14.81 5.43 -0.33
CA GLU A 74 15.59 6.66 -0.20
C GLU A 74 16.08 6.93 1.24
N ARG A 75 15.42 6.33 2.24
CA ARG A 75 15.79 6.39 3.66
C ARG A 75 16.59 5.19 4.14
N GLY A 76 16.90 4.25 3.25
CA GLY A 76 17.67 3.05 3.59
C GLY A 76 16.87 2.01 4.37
N HIS A 77 15.54 2.02 4.25
CA HIS A 77 14.67 0.96 4.77
C HIS A 77 14.40 -0.08 3.70
N VAL A 78 14.14 -1.31 4.15
CA VAL A 78 13.73 -2.42 3.27
C VAL A 78 12.21 -2.51 3.33
N TRP A 79 11.56 -2.79 2.21
CA TRP A 79 10.11 -2.91 2.18
C TRP A 79 9.60 -4.07 1.34
N VAL A 80 8.38 -4.51 1.70
CA VAL A 80 7.59 -5.44 0.92
C VAL A 80 6.26 -4.77 0.60
N GLY A 81 5.90 -4.72 -0.68
CA GLY A 81 4.65 -4.15 -1.16
C GLY A 81 3.58 -5.20 -1.41
N ILE A 82 2.34 -4.93 -1.01
CA ILE A 82 1.18 -5.70 -1.47
C ILE A 82 0.24 -4.82 -2.30
N ASP A 83 -0.29 -5.36 -3.39
CA ASP A 83 -1.38 -4.74 -4.16
C ASP A 83 -2.27 -5.80 -4.81
N ILE A 84 -3.53 -5.45 -5.05
CA ILE A 84 -4.50 -6.34 -5.71
C ILE A 84 -4.48 -6.18 -7.24
N SER A 85 -3.97 -5.05 -7.76
CA SER A 85 -3.85 -4.80 -9.18
C SER A 85 -2.53 -5.34 -9.73
N GLN A 86 -2.63 -6.39 -10.55
CA GLN A 86 -1.48 -6.91 -11.29
C GLN A 86 -0.87 -5.85 -12.22
N SER A 87 -1.69 -4.98 -12.82
CA SER A 87 -1.22 -3.92 -13.72
C SER A 87 -0.36 -2.89 -12.97
N MET A 88 -0.74 -2.54 -11.73
CA MET A 88 0.07 -1.66 -10.88
C MET A 88 1.41 -2.30 -10.52
N LEU A 89 1.42 -3.57 -10.12
CA LEU A 89 2.66 -4.28 -9.80
C LEU A 89 3.56 -4.45 -11.03
N ASN A 90 2.99 -4.64 -12.22
CA ASN A 90 3.78 -4.67 -13.46
C ASN A 90 4.45 -3.32 -13.72
N VAL A 91 3.77 -2.19 -13.46
CA VAL A 91 4.39 -0.87 -13.57
C VAL A 91 5.52 -0.71 -12.54
N ALA A 92 5.34 -1.19 -11.30
CA ALA A 92 6.41 -1.18 -10.31
C ALA A 92 7.64 -1.99 -10.77
N LEU A 93 7.44 -3.18 -11.34
CA LEU A 93 8.51 -4.00 -11.91
C LEU A 93 9.23 -3.31 -13.07
N GLU A 94 8.49 -2.64 -13.96
CA GLU A 94 9.08 -1.87 -15.07
C GLU A 94 9.91 -0.67 -14.60
N ARG A 95 9.61 -0.15 -13.41
CA ARG A 95 10.35 0.93 -12.76
C ARG A 95 11.56 0.43 -11.97
N GLU A 96 11.77 -0.88 -11.90
CA GLU A 96 12.90 -1.52 -11.20
C GLU A 96 12.97 -1.11 -9.72
N VAL A 97 11.82 -1.08 -9.03
CA VAL A 97 11.77 -0.81 -7.59
C VAL A 97 12.55 -1.87 -6.79
N GLU A 98 13.15 -1.49 -5.67
CA GLU A 98 14.01 -2.38 -4.87
C GLU A 98 13.20 -3.35 -3.99
N GLY A 99 12.00 -2.96 -3.58
CA GLY A 99 11.15 -3.78 -2.69
C GLY A 99 10.53 -5.01 -3.37
N ASP A 100 10.31 -6.05 -2.56
CA ASP A 100 9.59 -7.24 -3.01
C ASP A 100 8.09 -6.96 -3.18
N LEU A 101 7.51 -7.44 -4.28
CA LEU A 101 6.11 -7.18 -4.64
C LEU A 101 5.24 -8.44 -4.54
N VAL A 102 4.10 -8.35 -3.87
CA VAL A 102 3.15 -9.45 -3.68
C VAL A 102 1.77 -9.09 -4.19
N LEU A 103 1.26 -9.88 -5.14
CA LEU A 103 -0.13 -9.80 -5.58
C LEU A 103 -1.05 -10.38 -4.49
N ALA A 104 -1.78 -9.52 -3.78
CA ALA A 104 -2.67 -9.93 -2.70
C ALA A 104 -3.84 -8.95 -2.48
N ASP A 105 -4.99 -9.49 -2.07
CA ASP A 105 -6.12 -8.70 -1.58
C ASP A 105 -5.98 -8.50 -0.07
N MET A 106 -5.67 -7.27 0.36
CA MET A 106 -5.54 -6.93 1.79
C MET A 106 -6.81 -7.25 2.60
N GLY A 107 -7.99 -7.27 1.96
CA GLY A 107 -9.27 -7.59 2.60
C GLY A 107 -9.44 -9.08 2.93
N GLU A 108 -8.63 -9.95 2.35
CA GLU A 108 -8.56 -11.38 2.68
C GLU A 108 -7.53 -11.68 3.80
N GLY A 109 -6.80 -10.66 4.24
CA GLY A 109 -5.76 -10.72 5.26
C GLY A 109 -4.36 -10.70 4.67
N LEU A 110 -3.39 -10.31 5.52
CA LEU A 110 -1.99 -10.16 5.12
C LEU A 110 -1.26 -11.52 5.12
N PRO A 111 -0.62 -11.94 4.01
CA PRO A 111 -0.08 -13.30 3.84
C PRO A 111 1.33 -13.48 4.45
N PHE A 112 1.57 -12.94 5.64
CA PHE A 112 2.89 -12.97 6.29
C PHE A 112 2.84 -13.62 7.67
N ARG A 113 4.01 -14.00 8.20
CA ARG A 113 4.11 -14.55 9.56
C ARG A 113 3.89 -13.46 10.60
N ALA A 114 3.50 -13.85 11.80
CA ALA A 114 3.31 -12.90 12.89
C ALA A 114 4.63 -12.21 13.27
N GLY A 115 4.56 -10.91 13.52
CA GLY A 115 5.69 -10.04 13.86
C GLY A 115 6.86 -10.12 12.87
N THR A 116 6.54 -10.06 11.58
CA THR A 116 7.52 -10.01 10.49
C THR A 116 8.05 -8.60 10.26
N PHE A 117 7.19 -7.59 10.40
CA PHE A 117 7.50 -6.21 10.02
C PHE A 117 7.63 -5.32 11.24
N ASP A 118 8.53 -4.33 11.15
CA ASP A 118 8.70 -3.29 12.17
C ASP A 118 7.58 -2.25 12.06
N TYR A 119 7.25 -1.85 10.83
CA TYR A 119 6.23 -0.86 10.53
C TYR A 119 5.37 -1.28 9.34
N ALA A 120 4.22 -0.61 9.21
CA ALA A 120 3.40 -0.69 8.00
C ALA A 120 2.91 0.70 7.61
N ILE A 121 2.91 0.97 6.30
CA ILE A 121 2.30 2.16 5.71
C ILE A 121 1.18 1.74 4.75
N SER A 122 0.23 2.63 4.51
CA SER A 122 -0.79 2.46 3.48
C SER A 122 -1.23 3.84 3.00
N VAL A 123 -0.87 4.18 1.77
CA VAL A 123 -1.15 5.51 1.21
C VAL A 123 -2.24 5.39 0.15
N SER A 124 -3.38 6.02 0.40
CA SER A 124 -4.52 6.05 -0.55
C SER A 124 -5.13 4.68 -0.91
N ALA A 125 -5.09 3.68 0.00
CA ALA A 125 -5.59 2.33 -0.29
C ALA A 125 -6.74 1.81 0.60
N LEU A 126 -6.76 2.11 1.90
CA LEU A 126 -7.71 1.46 2.84
C LEU A 126 -9.20 1.72 2.54
N GLN A 127 -9.53 2.86 1.92
CA GLN A 127 -10.90 3.20 1.57
C GLN A 127 -11.55 2.20 0.61
N TRP A 128 -10.76 1.42 -0.14
CA TRP A 128 -11.26 0.36 -1.01
C TRP A 128 -11.96 -0.76 -0.24
N LEU A 129 -11.56 -1.02 1.01
CA LEU A 129 -12.20 -2.03 1.86
C LEU A 129 -13.63 -1.65 2.28
N CYS A 130 -14.01 -0.38 2.16
CA CYS A 130 -15.35 0.10 2.47
C CYS A 130 -16.38 -0.27 1.38
N ASN A 131 -15.94 -0.70 0.20
CA ASN A 131 -16.82 -1.01 -0.91
C ASN A 131 -17.18 -2.49 -1.02
N LYS A 132 -18.41 -2.72 -1.50
CA LYS A 132 -18.91 -4.04 -1.85
C LYS A 132 -18.81 -4.25 -3.36
N ASP A 133 -17.60 -4.53 -3.80
CA ASP A 133 -17.29 -4.74 -5.22
C ASP A 133 -17.75 -6.10 -5.75
N LYS A 134 -17.75 -7.13 -4.91
CA LYS A 134 -18.23 -8.48 -5.24
C LYS A 134 -19.39 -8.88 -4.33
N ALA A 135 -20.25 -9.79 -4.79
CA ALA A 135 -21.40 -10.27 -4.01
C ALA A 135 -20.99 -10.83 -2.63
N ALA A 136 -19.83 -11.48 -2.58
CA ALA A 136 -19.23 -12.06 -1.38
C ALA A 136 -18.57 -11.02 -0.46
N HIS A 137 -18.30 -9.79 -0.92
CA HIS A 137 -17.67 -8.78 -0.08
C HIS A 137 -18.63 -8.32 1.02
N ASN A 138 -18.14 -8.39 2.26
CA ASN A 138 -18.73 -7.73 3.41
C ASN A 138 -17.68 -6.77 3.98
N PRO A 139 -17.86 -5.44 3.82
CA PRO A 139 -16.87 -4.45 4.26
C PRO A 139 -16.47 -4.59 5.73
N ILE A 140 -17.43 -4.90 6.62
CA ILE A 140 -17.15 -5.08 8.06
C ILE A 140 -16.22 -6.28 8.28
N GLN A 141 -16.49 -7.39 7.61
CA GLN A 141 -15.64 -8.59 7.74
C GLN A 141 -14.26 -8.37 7.13
N ARG A 142 -14.17 -7.70 5.97
CA ARG A 142 -12.91 -7.39 5.30
C ARG A 142 -12.04 -6.46 6.14
N LEU A 143 -12.62 -5.39 6.71
CA LEU A 143 -11.92 -4.49 7.63
C LEU A 143 -11.46 -5.23 8.90
N SER A 144 -12.35 -6.04 9.51
CA SER A 144 -11.99 -6.84 10.69
C SER A 144 -10.84 -7.80 10.40
N ARG A 145 -10.87 -8.47 9.25
CA ARG A 145 -9.80 -9.39 8.82
C ARG A 145 -8.49 -8.65 8.57
N PHE A 146 -8.54 -7.54 7.85
CA PHE A 146 -7.40 -6.67 7.58
C PHE A 146 -6.70 -6.27 8.88
N PHE A 147 -7.41 -5.60 9.80
CA PHE A 147 -6.80 -5.11 11.05
C PHE A 147 -6.33 -6.23 11.98
N THR A 148 -7.02 -7.39 11.99
CA THR A 148 -6.56 -8.56 12.75
C THR A 148 -5.23 -9.08 12.21
N SER A 149 -5.09 -9.20 10.89
CA SER A 149 -3.83 -9.62 10.28
C SER A 149 -2.74 -8.57 10.36
N LEU A 150 -3.07 -7.27 10.26
CA LEU A 150 -2.14 -6.17 10.45
C LEU A 150 -1.51 -6.20 11.84
N TYR A 151 -2.35 -6.33 12.87
CA TYR A 151 -1.86 -6.48 14.23
C TYR A 151 -0.94 -7.70 14.36
N ALA A 152 -1.35 -8.85 13.80
CA ALA A 152 -0.56 -10.07 13.88
C ALA A 152 0.83 -9.90 13.23
N VAL A 153 0.95 -9.28 12.07
CA VAL A 153 2.24 -9.11 11.37
C VAL A 153 3.15 -8.06 12.02
N LEU A 154 2.63 -7.20 12.89
CA LEU A 154 3.37 -6.13 13.59
C LEU A 154 3.72 -6.45 15.05
N VAL A 155 3.04 -7.39 15.72
CA VAL A 155 3.07 -7.52 17.20
C VAL A 155 4.44 -7.69 17.86
N ASN A 156 5.49 -8.09 17.14
CA ASN A 156 6.85 -8.13 17.70
C ASN A 156 7.55 -6.75 17.75
N ALA A 157 7.06 -5.76 17.00
CA ALA A 157 7.66 -4.43 16.88
C ALA A 157 7.25 -3.46 18.01
N LEU A 158 6.13 -3.72 18.70
CA LEU A 158 5.58 -2.84 19.73
C LEU A 158 5.99 -3.23 21.17
N GLU A 159 6.76 -4.31 21.34
CA GLU A 159 7.15 -4.84 22.65
C GLU A 159 8.65 -4.64 22.99
N ASN A 160 9.41 -3.91 22.16
CA ASN A 160 10.82 -3.57 22.42
C ASN A 160 11.02 -2.06 22.59
#